data_AF-A0A151J289-F1
#
_entry.id   AF-A0A151J289-F1
#
_cell.length_a   1.000
_cell.length_b   1.000
_cell.length_c   1.000
_cell.angle_alpha   90.00
_cell.angle_beta   90.00
_cell.angle_gamma   90.00
#
_symmetry.space_group_name_H-M   'P 1'
#
loop_
_entity.id
_entity.type
_entity.pdbx_description
1 polymer ?
#
loop_
_entity_poly.entity_id
_entity_poly.type
_entity_poly.pdbx_seq_one_letter_code
_entity_poly.pdbx_strand_id
1 'polypeptide(L)'
;MPFQEIVSPLLPTHQRCASHTLHLVATSDILRGIQSSENIKLMYNDIMQKCSTLWKSARSPKKYEIIVETLKEALKRPVVTQWNSLFDCFKQLNTLKQKLLILFGKLDMSSLTTNDFIFLEEYVKCTEPIAEALDILQGEADVSYGYLSPTIISARNKLQKVINDELIYCKDLIPILITSLEAR
;
A
#
# COMPACT_ATOMS: atom_id res chain seq x y z
N MET A 1 18.41 -55.47 27.98
CA MET A 1 18.30 -54.01 28.00
C MET A 1 17.26 -53.61 26.96
N PRO A 2 16.13 -53.01 27.34
CA PRO A 2 15.10 -52.63 26.39
C PRO A 2 15.51 -51.35 25.66
N PHE A 3 15.23 -51.33 24.36
CA PHE A 3 15.41 -50.19 23.46
C PHE A 3 14.60 -49.00 24.01
N GLN A 4 15.28 -47.90 24.30
CA GLN A 4 14.65 -46.63 24.68
C GLN A 4 13.85 -46.10 23.48
N GLU A 5 12.55 -45.88 23.68
CA GLU A 5 11.68 -45.20 22.72
C GLU A 5 12.29 -43.84 22.37
N ILE A 6 12.56 -43.63 21.08
CA ILE A 6 12.93 -42.31 20.57
C ILE A 6 11.66 -41.47 20.66
N VAL A 7 11.55 -40.66 21.72
CA VAL A 7 10.57 -39.57 21.81
C VAL A 7 10.77 -38.71 20.56
N SER A 8 9.75 -38.67 19.70
CA SER A 8 9.74 -37.83 18.51
C SER A 8 10.18 -36.42 18.88
N PRO A 9 11.21 -35.83 18.24
CA PRO A 9 11.69 -34.52 18.64
C PRO A 9 10.54 -33.51 18.54
N LEU A 10 10.17 -32.88 19.66
CA LEU A 10 9.23 -31.75 19.66
C LEU A 10 9.85 -30.66 18.78
N LEU A 11 9.29 -30.47 17.58
CA LEU A 11 9.65 -29.33 16.74
C LEU A 11 9.11 -28.05 17.41
N PRO A 12 9.88 -26.94 17.39
CA PRO A 12 9.36 -25.65 17.81
C PRO A 12 8.07 -25.31 17.06
N THR A 13 7.16 -24.62 17.74
CA THR A 13 5.93 -24.15 17.11
C THR A 13 6.27 -23.23 15.94
N HIS A 14 5.61 -23.47 14.80
CA HIS A 14 5.80 -22.68 13.58
C HIS A 14 5.54 -21.19 13.85
N GLN A 15 6.59 -20.37 13.76
CA GLN A 15 6.50 -18.93 13.89
C GLN A 15 6.13 -18.32 12.54
N ARG A 16 5.11 -17.45 12.52
CA ARG A 16 4.75 -16.73 11.30
C ARG A 16 5.80 -15.66 11.00
N CYS A 17 6.10 -15.48 9.71
CA CYS A 17 7.00 -14.42 9.27
C CYS A 17 6.38 -13.04 9.54
N ALA A 18 7.11 -12.17 10.22
CA ALA A 18 6.63 -10.85 10.61
C ALA A 18 6.24 -9.98 9.39
N SER A 19 7.04 -10.03 8.32
CA SER A 19 6.74 -9.31 7.08
C SER A 19 5.47 -9.82 6.41
N HIS A 20 5.21 -11.14 6.44
CA HIS A 20 3.95 -11.71 5.94
C HIS A 20 2.76 -11.25 6.79
N THR A 21 2.90 -11.27 8.12
CA THR A 21 1.86 -10.81 9.05
C THR A 21 1.52 -9.33 8.87
N LEU A 22 2.54 -8.48 8.63
CA LEU A 22 2.34 -7.06 8.32
C LEU A 22 1.77 -6.87 6.91
N HIS A 23 2.12 -7.71 5.94
CA HIS A 23 1.55 -7.67 4.60
C HIS A 23 0.04 -7.96 4.61
N LEU A 24 -0.43 -8.82 5.53
CA LEU A 24 -1.86 -9.03 5.76
C LEU A 24 -2.56 -7.77 6.28
N VAL A 25 -1.90 -6.94 7.08
CA VAL A 25 -2.44 -5.62 7.48
C VAL A 25 -2.63 -4.75 6.24
N ALA A 26 -1.58 -4.64 5.42
CA ALA A 26 -1.57 -3.79 4.25
C ALA A 26 -2.56 -4.22 3.14
N THR A 27 -2.84 -5.51 3.04
CA THR A 27 -3.79 -6.05 2.07
C THR A 27 -5.18 -6.19 2.65
N SER A 28 -5.36 -7.10 3.61
CA SER A 28 -6.68 -7.53 4.07
C SER A 28 -7.34 -6.50 4.98
N ASP A 29 -6.59 -5.95 5.94
CA ASP A 29 -7.18 -5.05 6.94
C ASP A 29 -7.44 -3.66 6.37
N ILE A 30 -6.54 -3.13 5.53
CA ILE A 30 -6.78 -1.88 4.78
C ILE A 30 -8.01 -2.03 3.87
N LEU A 31 -8.09 -3.11 3.08
CA LEU A 31 -9.23 -3.31 2.17
C LEU A 31 -10.54 -3.46 2.96
N ARG A 32 -10.52 -4.15 4.10
CA ARG A 32 -11.70 -4.24 4.98
C ARG A 32 -12.11 -2.86 5.50
N GLY A 33 -11.16 -2.02 5.89
CA GLY A 33 -11.42 -0.65 6.34
C GLY A 33 -11.93 0.28 5.25
N ILE A 34 -11.45 0.13 4.02
CA ILE A 34 -12.02 0.82 2.85
C ILE A 34 -13.46 0.37 2.63
N GLN A 35 -13.72 -0.94 2.75
CA GLN A 35 -15.03 -1.53 2.51
C GLN A 35 -16.05 -1.25 3.62
N SER A 36 -15.62 -0.84 4.82
CA SER A 36 -16.54 -0.55 5.93
C SER A 36 -17.32 0.76 5.79
N SER A 37 -16.86 1.69 4.96
CA SER A 37 -17.55 2.95 4.67
C SER A 37 -17.94 3.01 3.20
N GLU A 38 -19.23 3.14 2.90
CA GLU A 38 -19.71 3.10 1.51
C GLU A 38 -19.13 4.27 0.68
N ASN A 39 -18.96 5.45 1.29
CA ASN A 39 -18.37 6.60 0.62
C ASN A 39 -16.90 6.37 0.23
N ILE A 40 -16.10 5.84 1.17
CA ILE A 40 -14.68 5.53 0.93
C ILE A 40 -14.56 4.41 -0.12
N LYS A 41 -15.39 3.38 0.00
CA LYS A 41 -15.44 2.24 -0.93
C LYS A 41 -15.76 2.68 -2.35
N LEU A 42 -16.82 3.47 -2.55
CA LEU A 42 -17.21 3.94 -3.88
C LEU A 42 -16.11 4.78 -4.52
N MET A 43 -15.52 5.70 -3.75
CA MET A 43 -14.45 6.55 -4.25
C MET A 43 -13.16 5.78 -4.54
N TYR A 44 -12.75 4.86 -3.66
CA TYR A 44 -11.60 3.99 -3.90
C TYR A 44 -11.78 3.16 -5.17
N ASN A 45 -12.97 2.57 -5.37
CA ASN A 45 -13.26 1.77 -6.55
C ASN A 45 -13.25 2.60 -7.84
N ASP A 46 -13.83 3.79 -7.82
CA ASP A 46 -13.82 4.71 -8.96
C ASP A 46 -12.39 5.15 -9.34
N ILE A 47 -11.59 5.56 -8.35
CA ILE A 47 -10.18 5.92 -8.56
C ILE A 47 -9.40 4.72 -9.09
N MET A 48 -9.60 3.53 -8.52
CA MET A 48 -8.90 2.33 -8.96
C MET A 48 -9.27 1.95 -10.41
N GLN A 49 -10.52 2.18 -10.85
CA GLN A 49 -10.93 1.99 -12.24
C GLN A 49 -10.25 2.98 -13.19
N LYS A 50 -10.18 4.27 -12.81
CA LYS A 50 -9.47 5.31 -13.57
C LYS A 50 -7.97 4.98 -13.70
N CYS A 51 -7.31 4.67 -12.58
CA CYS A 51 -5.90 4.27 -12.55
C CYS A 51 -5.65 2.98 -13.35
N SER A 52 -6.54 1.99 -13.25
CA SER A 52 -6.45 0.76 -14.04
C SER A 52 -6.53 1.02 -15.55
N THR A 53 -7.38 1.94 -15.97
CA THR A 53 -7.49 2.36 -17.37
C THR A 53 -6.20 3.02 -17.85
N LEU A 54 -5.61 3.88 -17.02
CA LEU A 54 -4.31 4.49 -17.28
C LEU A 54 -3.17 3.45 -17.39
N TRP A 55 -3.05 2.53 -16.43
CA TRP A 55 -1.98 1.50 -16.49
C TRP A 55 -2.16 0.52 -17.64
N LYS A 56 -3.40 0.24 -18.05
CA LYS A 56 -3.71 -0.56 -19.25
C LYS A 56 -3.32 0.19 -20.51
N SER A 57 -3.55 1.51 -20.59
CA SER A 57 -3.19 2.30 -21.78
C SER A 57 -1.69 2.29 -22.04
N ALA A 58 -0.87 2.26 -20.98
CA ALA A 58 0.57 2.09 -21.06
C ALA A 58 1.04 0.74 -21.63
N ARG A 59 0.15 -0.23 -21.93
CA ARG A 59 0.49 -1.48 -22.63
C ARG A 59 0.56 -1.31 -24.15
N SER A 60 -0.05 -0.26 -24.70
CA SER A 60 0.04 0.05 -26.13
C SER A 60 1.33 0.82 -26.41
N PRO A 61 2.19 0.41 -27.36
CA PRO A 61 3.43 1.12 -27.67
C PRO A 61 3.19 2.60 -28.01
N LYS A 62 2.19 2.88 -28.85
CA LYS A 62 1.83 4.25 -29.25
C LYS A 62 1.44 5.13 -28.06
N LYS A 63 0.60 4.61 -27.15
CA LYS A 63 0.20 5.36 -25.95
C LYS A 63 1.35 5.46 -24.95
N TYR A 64 2.18 4.43 -24.85
CA TYR A 64 3.34 4.42 -23.96
C TYR A 64 4.35 5.51 -24.34
N GLU A 65 4.62 5.72 -25.63
CA GLU A 65 5.46 6.83 -26.09
C GLU A 65 4.91 8.19 -25.63
N ILE A 66 3.61 8.44 -25.84
CA ILE A 66 2.93 9.67 -25.37
C ILE A 66 3.04 9.84 -23.85
N ILE A 67 2.91 8.74 -23.10
CA ILE A 67 3.02 8.72 -21.64
C ILE A 67 4.44 9.12 -21.21
N VAL A 68 5.47 8.45 -21.72
CA VAL A 68 6.87 8.73 -21.36
C VAL A 68 7.26 10.14 -21.81
N GLU A 69 6.84 10.58 -22.99
CA GLU A 69 7.12 11.91 -23.51
C GLU A 69 6.50 13.01 -22.62
N THR A 70 5.28 12.78 -22.12
CA THR A 70 4.54 13.78 -21.32
C THR A 70 4.96 13.77 -19.85
N LEU A 71 5.14 12.59 -19.26
CA LEU A 71 5.51 12.45 -17.85
C LEU A 71 7.02 12.65 -17.63
N LYS A 72 7.85 12.44 -18.66
CA LYS A 72 9.32 12.36 -18.62
C LYS A 72 9.86 11.18 -17.81
N GLU A 73 9.00 10.22 -17.48
CA GLU A 73 9.33 8.98 -16.80
C GLU A 73 8.29 7.89 -17.15
N ALA A 74 8.63 6.64 -16.91
CA ALA A 74 7.70 5.53 -17.11
C ALA A 74 6.73 5.40 -15.93
N LEU A 75 5.45 5.12 -16.23
CA LEU A 75 4.47 4.80 -15.19
C LEU A 75 4.82 3.46 -14.52
N LYS A 76 4.92 3.48 -13.19
CA LYS A 76 4.92 2.28 -12.36
C LYS A 76 3.60 1.54 -12.57
N ARG A 77 3.63 0.21 -12.39
CA ARG A 77 2.45 -0.65 -12.52
C ARG A 77 2.27 -1.49 -11.27
N PRO A 78 1.03 -1.63 -10.77
CA PRO A 78 0.78 -2.47 -9.61
C PRO A 78 0.97 -3.94 -9.99
N VAL A 79 1.65 -4.67 -9.12
CA VAL A 79 1.77 -6.12 -9.11
C VAL A 79 0.76 -6.66 -8.10
N VAL A 80 -0.17 -7.50 -8.56
CA VAL A 80 -1.33 -7.97 -7.77
C VAL A 80 -0.91 -8.63 -6.45
N THR A 81 0.24 -9.30 -6.43
CA THR A 81 0.74 -10.03 -5.26
C THR A 81 1.48 -9.15 -4.26
N GLN A 82 1.75 -7.87 -4.56
CA GLN A 82 2.56 -7.00 -3.71
C GLN A 82 1.90 -5.63 -3.52
N TRP A 83 1.31 -5.42 -2.34
CA TRP A 83 0.68 -4.14 -2.02
C TRP A 83 1.64 -2.94 -2.09
N ASN A 84 2.93 -3.09 -1.74
CA ASN A 84 3.92 -2.01 -1.85
C ASN A 84 4.03 -1.47 -3.29
N SER A 85 3.84 -2.32 -4.31
CA SER A 85 3.85 -1.87 -5.70
C SER A 85 2.65 -0.97 -6.04
N LEU A 86 1.48 -1.21 -5.43
CA LEU A 86 0.30 -0.37 -5.57
C LEU A 86 0.51 0.97 -4.85
N PHE A 87 1.03 0.93 -3.62
CA PHE A 87 1.42 2.12 -2.86
C PHE A 87 2.39 3.00 -3.66
N ASP A 88 3.42 2.40 -4.24
CA ASP A 88 4.39 3.06 -5.10
C ASP A 88 3.77 3.74 -6.32
N CYS A 89 2.79 3.09 -6.94
CA CYS A 89 2.06 3.67 -8.07
C CYS A 89 1.25 4.88 -7.63
N PHE A 90 0.51 4.81 -6.52
CA PHE A 90 -0.24 5.95 -6.01
C PHE A 90 0.68 7.11 -5.60
N LYS A 91 1.82 6.81 -4.95
CA LYS A 91 2.85 7.81 -4.64
C LYS A 91 3.35 8.50 -5.91
N GLN A 92 3.64 7.73 -6.97
CA GLN A 92 4.03 8.31 -8.27
C GLN A 92 2.93 9.20 -8.87
N LEU A 93 1.67 8.76 -8.84
CA LEU A 93 0.55 9.54 -9.38
C LEU A 93 0.40 10.90 -8.68
N ASN A 94 0.59 10.96 -7.35
CA ASN A 94 0.56 12.21 -6.61
C ASN A 94 1.69 13.16 -7.03
N THR A 95 2.91 12.64 -7.23
CA THR A 95 4.04 13.47 -7.70
C THR A 95 3.84 14.00 -9.13
N LEU A 96 3.07 13.27 -9.95
CA LEU A 96 2.83 13.57 -11.35
C LEU A 96 1.51 14.29 -11.63
N LYS A 97 0.77 14.72 -10.60
CA LYS A 97 -0.57 15.35 -10.69
C LYS A 97 -0.73 16.30 -11.87
N GLN A 98 0.15 17.30 -12.00
CA GLN A 98 0.06 18.30 -13.07
C GLN A 98 0.31 17.72 -14.47
N LYS A 99 1.30 16.83 -14.61
CA LYS A 99 1.61 16.19 -15.89
C LYS A 99 0.53 15.17 -16.29
N LEU A 100 -0.12 14.53 -15.32
CA LEU A 100 -1.22 13.61 -15.54
C LEU A 100 -2.44 14.32 -16.13
N LEU A 101 -2.77 15.53 -15.65
CA LEU A 101 -3.87 16.32 -16.23
C LEU A 101 -3.64 16.60 -17.73
N ILE A 102 -2.42 16.94 -18.11
CA ILE A 102 -2.02 17.12 -19.52
C ILE A 102 -2.11 15.80 -20.29
N LEU A 103 -1.63 14.71 -19.69
CA LEU A 103 -1.63 13.38 -20.29
C LEU A 103 -3.05 12.88 -20.59
N PHE A 104 -3.99 13.05 -19.66
CA PHE A 104 -5.39 12.65 -19.86
C PHE A 104 -6.01 13.37 -21.07
N GLY A 105 -5.72 14.66 -21.25
CA GLY A 105 -6.13 15.41 -22.43
C GLY A 105 -5.51 14.89 -23.74
N LYS A 106 -4.23 14.49 -23.73
CA LYS A 106 -3.57 13.91 -24.91
C LYS A 106 -4.07 12.52 -25.29
N LEU A 107 -4.50 11.73 -24.30
CA LEU A 107 -4.93 10.35 -24.49
C LEU A 107 -6.45 10.20 -24.67
N ASP A 108 -7.20 11.30 -24.61
CA ASP A 108 -8.67 11.34 -24.66
C ASP A 108 -9.30 10.37 -23.64
N MET A 109 -8.84 10.45 -22.39
CA MET A 109 -9.28 9.60 -21.28
C MET A 109 -9.93 10.44 -20.17
N SER A 110 -10.82 9.83 -19.40
CA SER A 110 -11.36 10.45 -18.19
C SER A 110 -10.24 10.80 -17.22
N SER A 111 -10.17 12.07 -16.82
CA SER A 111 -9.16 12.55 -15.90
C SER A 111 -9.48 12.19 -14.46
N LEU A 112 -8.44 12.14 -13.63
CA LEU A 112 -8.58 12.17 -12.18
C LEU A 112 -9.05 13.58 -11.76
N THR A 113 -10.09 13.63 -10.96
CA THR A 113 -10.64 14.88 -10.41
C THR A 113 -9.76 15.42 -9.27
N THR A 114 -9.99 16.66 -8.85
CA THR A 114 -9.32 17.22 -7.67
C THR A 114 -9.56 16.36 -6.42
N ASN A 115 -10.79 15.86 -6.23
CA ASN A 115 -11.14 14.99 -5.10
C ASN A 115 -10.41 13.65 -5.17
N ASP A 116 -10.21 13.11 -6.39
CA ASP A 116 -9.46 11.87 -6.57
C ASP A 116 -8.01 12.04 -6.10
N PHE A 117 -7.39 13.17 -6.42
CA PHE A 117 -6.03 13.47 -5.96
C PHE A 117 -5.98 13.73 -4.45
N ILE A 118 -6.96 14.41 -3.86
CA ILE A 118 -7.02 14.57 -2.40
C ILE A 118 -7.09 13.20 -1.73
N PHE A 119 -7.96 12.31 -2.21
CA PHE A 119 -8.03 10.94 -1.69
C PHE A 119 -6.72 10.18 -1.86
N LEU A 120 -6.07 10.24 -3.02
CA LEU A 120 -4.78 9.58 -3.25
C LEU A 120 -3.68 10.12 -2.33
N GLU A 121 -3.64 11.43 -2.10
CA GLU A 121 -2.71 12.09 -1.18
C GLU A 121 -2.94 11.59 0.26
N GLU A 122 -4.20 11.57 0.71
CA GLU A 122 -4.56 11.06 2.04
C GLU A 122 -4.29 9.57 2.20
N TYR A 123 -4.63 8.76 1.19
CA TYR A 123 -4.39 7.32 1.20
C TYR A 123 -2.91 7.00 1.33
N VAL A 124 -2.06 7.63 0.52
CA VAL A 124 -0.60 7.47 0.61
C VAL A 124 -0.12 7.89 2.00
N LYS A 125 -0.58 9.03 2.52
CA LYS A 125 -0.20 9.51 3.85
C LYS A 125 -0.58 8.55 4.98
N CYS A 126 -1.80 7.99 4.94
CA CYS A 126 -2.29 7.07 5.96
C CYS A 126 -1.56 5.72 5.93
N THR A 127 -1.12 5.30 4.76
CA THR A 127 -0.56 3.95 4.55
C THR A 127 0.96 3.92 4.47
N GLU A 128 1.63 5.08 4.32
CA GLU A 128 3.09 5.21 4.30
C GLU A 128 3.78 4.60 5.52
N PRO A 129 3.31 4.78 6.78
CA PRO A 129 3.93 4.13 7.93
C PRO A 129 3.97 2.60 7.85
N ILE A 130 2.98 2.00 7.18
CA ILE A 130 2.91 0.54 6.96
C ILE A 130 3.85 0.13 5.83
N ALA A 131 3.93 0.92 4.74
CA ALA A 131 4.85 0.68 3.64
C ALA A 131 6.31 0.69 4.11
N GLU A 132 6.70 1.72 4.88
CA GLU A 132 8.06 1.82 5.45
C GLU A 132 8.38 0.65 6.40
N ALA A 133 7.42 0.25 7.22
CA ALA A 133 7.59 -0.90 8.11
C ALA A 133 7.73 -2.21 7.33
N LEU A 134 7.00 -2.37 6.23
CA LEU A 134 7.16 -3.52 5.33
C LEU A 134 8.53 -3.52 4.68
N ASP A 135 9.01 -2.39 4.16
CA ASP A 135 10.32 -2.30 3.53
C ASP A 135 11.45 -2.64 4.52
N ILE A 136 11.34 -2.18 5.78
CA ILE A 136 12.28 -2.56 6.84
C ILE A 136 12.22 -4.06 7.12
N LEU A 137 11.04 -4.66 7.27
CA LEU A 137 10.91 -6.07 7.64
C LEU A 137 11.12 -7.05 6.47
N GLN A 138 11.06 -6.57 5.23
CA GLN A 138 11.31 -7.34 4.00
C GLN A 138 12.75 -7.18 3.50
N GLY A 139 13.54 -6.25 4.05
CA GLY A 139 14.93 -6.03 3.67
C GLY A 139 15.79 -7.28 3.87
N GLU A 140 16.63 -7.59 2.88
CA GLU A 140 17.53 -8.75 2.90
C GLU A 140 18.79 -8.53 3.76
N ALA A 141 19.11 -7.27 4.07
CA ALA A 141 20.24 -6.91 4.92
C ALA A 141 19.76 -6.63 6.36
N ASP A 142 20.26 -7.42 7.31
CA ASP A 142 20.26 -7.14 8.76
C ASP A 142 18.92 -7.14 9.52
N VAL A 143 17.85 -7.73 8.98
CA VAL A 143 16.57 -7.85 9.71
C VAL A 143 16.57 -9.07 10.64
N SER A 144 17.18 -8.92 11.81
CA SER A 144 16.98 -9.88 12.91
C SER A 144 15.60 -9.70 13.56
N TYR A 145 15.13 -10.68 14.33
CA TYR A 145 13.90 -10.56 15.13
C TYR A 145 13.89 -9.33 16.06
N GLY A 146 15.05 -8.78 16.40
CA GLY A 146 15.19 -7.55 17.21
C GLY A 146 14.63 -6.29 16.54
N TYR A 147 14.43 -6.30 15.20
CA TYR A 147 13.86 -5.16 14.47
C TYR A 147 12.34 -5.14 14.48
N LEU A 148 11.66 -6.22 14.89
CA LEU A 148 10.21 -6.30 14.84
C LEU A 148 9.55 -5.25 15.74
N SER A 149 9.78 -5.34 17.05
CA SER A 149 9.20 -4.42 18.03
C SER A 149 9.49 -2.94 17.73
N PRO A 150 10.74 -2.50 17.47
CA PRO A 150 11.00 -1.10 17.17
C PRO A 150 10.33 -0.64 15.86
N THR A 151 10.24 -1.49 14.84
CA THR A 151 9.55 -1.16 13.59
C THR A 151 8.05 -0.96 13.80
N ILE A 152 7.40 -1.86 14.55
CA ILE A 152 5.97 -1.77 14.87
C ILE A 152 5.67 -0.53 15.72
N ILE A 153 6.48 -0.24 16.74
CA ILE A 153 6.33 0.97 17.58
C ILE A 153 6.52 2.24 16.74
N SER A 154 7.52 2.25 15.86
CA SER A 154 7.78 3.39 14.96
C SER A 154 6.60 3.64 14.02
N ALA A 155 6.07 2.60 13.38
CA ALA A 155 4.90 2.69 12.50
C ALA A 155 3.67 3.19 13.25
N ARG A 156 3.41 2.67 14.46
CA ARG A 156 2.33 3.14 15.34
C ARG A 156 2.46 4.63 15.65
N ASN A 157 3.64 5.06 16.10
CA ASN A 157 3.88 6.46 16.45
C ASN A 157 3.68 7.39 15.25
N LYS A 158 4.05 6.95 14.04
CA LYS A 158 3.78 7.68 12.80
C LYS A 158 2.27 7.75 12.51
N LEU A 159 1.54 6.64 12.59
CA LEU A 159 0.07 6.63 12.42
C LEU A 159 -0.64 7.54 13.44
N GLN A 160 -0.18 7.55 14.69
CA GLN A 160 -0.70 8.45 15.73
C GLN A 160 -0.39 9.93 15.46
N LYS A 161 0.61 10.26 14.65
CA LYS A 161 0.80 11.65 14.18
C LYS A 161 -0.21 11.98 13.10
N VAL A 162 -0.43 11.06 12.15
CA VAL A 162 -1.39 11.26 11.04
C VAL A 162 -2.83 11.40 11.55
N ILE A 163 -3.20 10.81 12.70
CA ILE A 163 -4.55 10.93 13.27
C ILE A 163 -4.96 12.39 13.57
N ASN A 164 -3.98 13.26 13.82
CA ASN A 164 -4.20 14.66 14.16
C ASN A 164 -4.28 15.55 12.91
N ASP A 165 -4.04 14.99 11.72
CA ASP A 165 -4.14 15.73 10.48
C ASP A 165 -5.60 15.88 10.05
N GLU A 166 -5.89 16.98 9.37
CA GLU A 166 -7.19 17.22 8.75
C GLU A 166 -7.31 16.36 7.48
N LEU A 167 -7.94 15.20 7.61
CA LEU A 167 -8.25 14.28 6.51
C LEU A 167 -9.75 14.32 6.21
N ILE A 168 -10.08 14.41 4.93
CA ILE A 168 -11.44 14.49 4.39
C ILE A 168 -12.02 13.08 4.22
N TYR A 169 -11.22 12.13 3.75
CA TYR A 169 -11.69 10.84 3.29
C TYR A 169 -11.08 9.65 4.03
N CYS A 170 -9.78 9.64 4.28
CA CYS A 170 -9.09 8.47 4.84
C CYS A 170 -8.98 8.47 6.37
N LYS A 171 -9.66 9.39 7.07
CA LYS A 171 -9.59 9.53 8.54
C LYS A 171 -9.89 8.22 9.27
N ASP A 172 -10.95 7.54 8.85
CA ASP A 172 -11.42 6.29 9.48
C ASP A 172 -10.48 5.10 9.22
N LEU A 173 -9.54 5.22 8.28
CA LEU A 173 -8.55 4.18 8.01
C LEU A 173 -7.48 4.09 9.11
N ILE A 174 -7.17 5.21 9.77
CA ILE A 174 -6.08 5.29 10.75
C ILE A 174 -6.35 4.44 11.99
N PRO A 175 -7.52 4.52 12.65
CA PRO A 175 -7.81 3.66 13.80
C PRO A 175 -7.78 2.17 13.45
N ILE A 176 -8.22 1.81 12.23
CA ILE A 176 -8.18 0.44 11.73
C ILE A 176 -6.74 -0.04 11.57
N LEU A 177 -5.88 0.80 10.99
CA LEU A 177 -4.45 0.50 10.84
C LEU A 177 -3.75 0.35 12.19
N ILE A 178 -4.02 1.24 13.16
CA ILE A 178 -3.45 1.15 14.50
C ILE A 178 -3.89 -0.16 15.18
N THR A 179 -5.19 -0.45 15.18
CA THR A 179 -5.73 -1.67 15.80
C THR A 179 -5.16 -2.94 15.14
N SER A 180 -5.06 -2.93 13.81
CA SER A 180 -4.54 -4.08 13.05
C SER A 180 -3.05 -4.31 13.31
N LEU A 181 -2.29 -3.24 13.52
CA LEU A 181 -0.87 -3.27 13.83
C LEU A 181 -0.61 -3.75 15.27
N GLU A 182 -1.42 -3.33 16.23
CA GLU A 182 -1.35 -3.77 17.64
C GLU A 182 -1.68 -5.24 17.83
N ALA A 183 -2.50 -5.81 16.95
CA ALA A 183 -2.88 -7.21 16.99
C ALA A 183 -1.79 -8.18 16.46
N ARG A 184 -0.57 -7.70 16.17
CA ARG A 184 0.53 -8.48 15.59
C ARG A 184 1.65 -8.79 16.56
#